data_AF-A0A673BB29-F1
#
_entry.id   AF-A0A673BB29-F1
#
_cell.length_a   1.000
_cell.length_b   1.000
_cell.length_c   1.000
_cell.angle_alpha   90.00
_cell.angle_beta   90.00
_cell.angle_gamma   90.00
#
_symmetry.space_group_name_H-M   'P 1'
#
loop_
_entity.id
_entity.type
_entity.pdbx_description
1 polymer ?
#
loop_
_entity_poly.entity_id
_entity_poly.type
_entity_poly.pdbx_seq_one_letter_code
_entity_poly.pdbx_strand_id
1 'polypeptide(L)'
;RTGGVYSCPISLDQSDCRRINLDLIEDMWLGVAVASQGPPGGRVLACAHRFIKLYGAFHLRHMIGRCYLRGNDLQYDDSDMHWQNPDQVCSGEVMCSVGVSASISQTQVVLGSPGSYDCHQLIFPFNVFSVVGYSVIQAERLLSQQVETIVTDARGSVMLALKHLDRLLIGQTLRGEQTGSYFGNAVAAADLDNDGWSDLLVGAPFYFHRQQEVGGAVYVYMNAGGRFDPQPSVVLRGPAGSAFGMAVCATGDLNQDGFQGENRTSGTPADWFFGRHHCSAEVNNSTQQKQQ
;
A
#
# COMPACT_ATOMS: atom_id res chain seq x y z
N ARG A 1 22.97 -1.92 -8.15
CA ARG A 1 22.26 -0.64 -8.42
C ARG A 1 21.42 -0.27 -7.19
N THR A 2 21.52 0.95 -6.67
CA THR A 2 20.90 1.37 -5.40
C THR A 2 19.38 1.57 -5.47
N GLY A 3 18.84 1.90 -6.65
CA GLY A 3 17.50 2.51 -6.79
C GLY A 3 17.55 4.04 -6.61
N GLY A 4 16.42 4.71 -6.85
CA GLY A 4 16.33 6.16 -6.78
C GLY A 4 14.89 6.68 -6.88
N VAL A 5 14.63 7.78 -6.20
CA VAL A 5 13.34 8.50 -6.25
C VAL A 5 13.56 9.84 -6.95
N TYR A 6 12.62 10.22 -7.80
CA TYR A 6 12.65 11.45 -8.57
C TYR A 6 11.43 12.30 -8.22
N SER A 7 11.62 13.60 -8.13
CA SER A 7 10.54 14.58 -8.10
C SER A 7 10.45 15.23 -9.46
N CYS A 8 9.27 15.14 -10.07
CA CYS A 8 8.99 15.72 -11.36
C CYS A 8 7.84 16.72 -11.18
N PRO A 9 8.06 18.01 -11.46
CA PRO A 9 6.96 18.96 -11.60
C PRO A 9 6.00 18.48 -12.69
N ILE A 10 4.70 18.74 -12.53
CA ILE A 10 3.73 18.51 -13.61
C ILE A 10 3.91 19.63 -14.63
N SER A 11 4.83 19.42 -15.58
CA SER A 11 5.13 20.33 -16.67
C SER A 11 5.14 19.58 -18.00
N LEU A 12 5.14 20.32 -19.11
CA LEU A 12 5.32 19.76 -20.44
C LEU A 12 6.78 19.37 -20.74
N ASP A 13 7.72 19.73 -19.86
CA ASP A 13 9.14 19.47 -20.04
C ASP A 13 9.53 18.17 -19.33
N GLN A 14 9.98 17.19 -20.12
CA GLN A 14 10.38 15.87 -19.63
C GLN A 14 11.75 15.89 -18.91
N SER A 15 12.49 17.00 -18.99
CA SER A 15 13.83 17.14 -18.38
C SER A 15 13.80 17.71 -16.96
N ASP A 16 12.62 18.12 -16.46
CA ASP A 16 12.47 18.78 -15.16
C ASP A 16 12.55 17.83 -13.94
N CYS A 17 12.64 16.52 -14.16
CA CYS A 17 12.74 15.54 -13.10
C CYS A 17 14.09 15.59 -12.36
N ARG A 18 14.06 15.84 -11.05
CA ARG A 18 15.25 15.88 -10.19
C ARG A 18 15.28 14.70 -9.25
N ARG A 19 16.44 14.03 -9.15
CA ARG A 19 16.64 12.95 -8.18
C ARG A 19 16.68 13.53 -6.77
N ILE A 20 15.89 12.96 -5.87
CA ILE A 20 15.91 13.32 -4.44
C ILE A 20 17.20 12.76 -3.82
N ASN A 21 17.89 13.60 -3.04
CA ASN A 21 19.11 13.20 -2.36
C ASN A 21 18.78 12.43 -1.07
N LEU A 22 19.14 11.15 -1.03
CA LEU A 22 18.90 10.23 0.08
C LEU A 22 20.18 9.42 0.32
N ASP A 23 20.40 8.93 1.54
CA ASP A 23 21.54 8.06 1.84
C ASP A 23 21.43 6.74 1.07
N LEU A 24 22.33 6.51 0.12
CA LEU A 24 22.31 5.36 -0.77
C LEU A 24 23.27 4.26 -0.30
N ILE A 25 22.77 3.03 -0.24
CA ILE A 25 23.55 1.79 -0.13
C ILE A 25 23.29 0.95 -1.38
N GLU A 26 24.33 0.27 -1.87
CA GLU A 26 24.19 -0.62 -3.03
C GLU A 26 23.12 -1.68 -2.82
N ASP A 27 22.37 -1.97 -3.89
CA ASP A 27 21.33 -3.00 -3.97
C ASP A 27 20.20 -2.90 -2.93
N MET A 28 19.95 -1.70 -2.39
CA MET A 28 18.86 -1.48 -1.44
C MET A 28 17.46 -1.41 -2.09
N TRP A 29 17.37 -1.25 -3.41
CA TRP A 29 16.12 -1.14 -4.16
C TRP A 29 15.24 0.02 -3.68
N LEU A 30 15.85 1.20 -3.57
CA LEU A 30 15.15 2.43 -3.22
C LEU A 30 14.09 2.80 -4.25
N GLY A 31 12.91 3.13 -3.76
CA GLY A 31 11.74 3.48 -4.57
C GLY A 31 10.86 2.28 -4.90
N VAL A 32 11.06 1.12 -4.23
CA VAL A 32 10.16 -0.03 -4.36
C VAL A 32 8.73 0.31 -3.94
N ALA A 33 8.59 1.16 -2.92
CA ALA A 33 7.34 1.70 -2.44
C ALA A 33 7.52 3.21 -2.21
N VAL A 34 6.58 3.99 -2.73
CA VAL A 34 6.49 5.44 -2.52
C VAL A 34 5.04 5.76 -2.15
N ALA A 35 4.86 6.50 -1.07
CA ALA A 35 3.55 6.89 -0.58
C ALA A 35 3.54 8.36 -0.16
N SER A 36 2.42 9.05 -0.38
CA SER A 36 2.25 10.44 0.00
C SER A 36 1.18 10.54 1.07
N GLN A 37 1.43 11.38 2.08
CA GLN A 37 0.47 11.69 3.13
C GLN A 37 -0.69 12.56 2.60
N GLY A 38 -0.48 13.23 1.46
CA GLY A 38 -1.43 14.21 0.93
C GLY A 38 -1.65 15.41 1.87
N PRO A 39 -2.49 16.38 1.48
CA PRO A 39 -2.86 17.50 2.34
C PRO A 39 -3.65 17.04 3.59
N PRO A 40 -3.46 17.66 4.76
CA PRO A 40 -2.58 18.81 5.02
C PRO A 40 -1.11 18.47 5.31
N GLY A 41 -0.78 17.20 5.61
CA GLY A 41 0.56 16.83 6.09
C GLY A 41 1.69 16.95 5.05
N GLY A 42 1.42 16.64 3.78
CA GLY A 42 2.32 16.88 2.65
C GLY A 42 3.63 16.08 2.66
N ARG A 43 3.77 15.08 3.53
CA ARG A 43 4.97 14.25 3.63
C ARG A 43 5.01 13.17 2.56
N VAL A 44 6.21 12.80 2.14
CA VAL A 44 6.47 11.72 1.18
C VAL A 44 7.34 10.66 1.82
N LEU A 45 6.88 9.41 1.75
CA LEU A 45 7.56 8.22 2.23
C LEU A 45 8.14 7.46 1.03
N ALA A 46 9.39 7.02 1.12
CA ALA A 46 10.03 6.16 0.14
C ALA A 46 10.81 5.04 0.82
N CYS A 47 10.62 3.80 0.37
CA CYS A 47 11.21 2.63 1.00
C CYS A 47 12.22 1.90 0.11
N ALA A 48 13.09 1.14 0.79
CA ALA A 48 14.18 0.34 0.25
C ALA A 48 14.22 -0.99 1.02
N HIS A 49 13.36 -1.93 0.65
CA HIS A 49 13.18 -3.21 1.34
C HIS A 49 14.44 -4.10 1.39
N ARG A 50 15.41 -3.90 0.50
CA ARG A 50 16.68 -4.66 0.47
C ARG A 50 17.82 -3.94 1.16
N PHE A 51 17.56 -2.89 1.93
CA PHE A 51 18.58 -2.22 2.73
C PHE A 51 19.24 -3.21 3.71
N ILE A 52 20.57 -3.25 3.67
CA ILE A 52 21.39 -4.13 4.51
C ILE A 52 22.08 -3.30 5.58
N LYS A 53 21.95 -3.74 6.84
CA LYS A 53 22.74 -3.22 7.95
C LYS A 53 23.76 -4.26 8.40
N LEU A 54 24.96 -3.79 8.74
CA LEU A 54 26.06 -4.62 9.24
C LEU A 54 26.04 -4.58 10.78
N TYR A 55 25.92 -5.74 11.42
CA TYR A 55 25.89 -5.87 12.87
C TYR A 55 27.15 -6.57 13.41
N GLY A 56 27.63 -6.06 14.56
CA GLY A 56 28.71 -6.65 15.35
C GLY A 56 30.10 -6.59 14.69
N ALA A 57 31.11 -7.10 15.41
CA ALA A 57 32.49 -7.13 14.93
C ALA A 57 32.67 -7.96 13.64
N PHE A 58 31.82 -8.96 13.44
CA PHE A 58 31.84 -9.85 12.27
C PHE A 58 31.11 -9.31 11.05
N HIS A 59 30.55 -8.09 11.09
CA HIS A 59 29.84 -7.47 9.98
C HIS A 59 28.75 -8.37 9.37
N LEU A 60 27.94 -8.99 10.23
CA LEU A 60 26.82 -9.83 9.79
C LEU A 60 25.81 -8.98 9.01
N ARG A 61 25.42 -9.45 7.82
CA ARG A 61 24.51 -8.75 6.91
C ARG A 61 23.07 -9.06 7.27
N HIS A 62 22.35 -8.07 7.79
CA HIS A 62 20.92 -8.19 8.08
C HIS A 62 20.13 -7.43 7.00
N MET A 63 19.22 -8.11 6.32
CA MET A 63 18.31 -7.51 5.34
C MET A 63 17.06 -7.01 6.06
N ILE A 64 17.19 -5.84 6.68
CA ILE A 64 16.12 -5.26 7.49
C ILE A 64 15.13 -4.49 6.63
N GLY A 65 15.60 -3.77 5.59
CA GLY A 65 14.80 -2.75 4.90
C GLY A 65 14.87 -1.39 5.59
N ARG A 66 14.61 -0.31 4.84
CA ARG A 66 14.60 1.06 5.38
C ARG A 66 13.63 1.94 4.63
N CYS A 67 12.95 2.83 5.34
CA CYS A 67 12.11 3.86 4.74
C CYS A 67 12.60 5.25 5.12
N TYR A 68 12.38 6.20 4.22
CA TYR A 68 12.79 7.59 4.31
C TYR A 68 11.55 8.46 4.19
N LEU A 69 11.37 9.37 5.13
CA LEU A 69 10.29 10.34 5.17
C LEU A 69 10.86 11.72 4.87
N ARG A 70 10.23 12.44 3.97
CA ARG A 70 10.59 13.81 3.60
C ARG A 70 9.39 14.72 3.69
N GLY A 71 9.63 15.98 4.02
CA GLY A 71 8.60 17.01 4.02
C GLY A 71 8.09 17.33 2.60
N ASN A 72 7.14 18.25 2.51
CA ASN A 72 6.60 18.72 1.23
C ASN A 72 7.65 19.44 0.36
N ASP A 73 8.69 19.98 0.99
CA ASP A 73 9.87 20.56 0.36
C ASP A 73 10.94 19.52 -0.03
N LEU A 74 10.64 18.24 0.20
CA LEU A 74 11.51 17.08 -0.02
C LEU A 74 12.78 17.08 0.84
N GLN A 75 12.82 17.88 1.92
CA GLN A 75 13.93 17.90 2.87
C GLN A 75 13.68 16.95 4.04
N TYR A 76 14.77 16.62 4.73
CA TYR A 76 14.73 15.85 5.97
C TYR A 76 14.40 16.77 7.15
N ASP A 77 13.47 16.32 8.00
CA ASP A 77 13.10 16.98 9.24
C ASP A 77 13.55 16.12 10.42
N ASP A 78 14.29 16.71 11.37
CA ASP A 78 14.79 16.00 12.56
C ASP A 78 13.66 15.47 13.45
N SER A 79 12.48 16.09 13.41
CA SER A 79 11.30 15.61 14.14
C SER A 79 10.79 14.26 13.63
N ASP A 80 11.18 13.87 12.41
CA ASP A 80 10.75 12.64 11.73
C ASP A 80 11.68 11.46 11.97
N MET A 81 12.74 11.65 12.76
CA MET A 81 13.71 10.60 13.08
C MET A 81 13.02 9.35 13.65
N HIS A 82 11.97 9.55 14.45
CA HIS A 82 11.22 8.46 15.07
C HIS A 82 10.45 7.60 14.07
N TRP A 83 10.09 8.12 12.89
CA TRP A 83 9.36 7.37 11.87
C TRP A 83 10.27 6.57 10.94
N GLN A 84 11.59 6.84 10.99
CA GLN A 84 12.59 6.32 10.06
C GLN A 84 13.67 5.45 10.74
N ASN A 85 13.53 5.16 12.05
CA ASN A 85 14.54 4.44 12.82
C ASN A 85 14.57 2.93 12.48
N PRO A 86 15.64 2.41 11.85
CA PRO A 86 15.69 1.02 11.42
C PRO A 86 15.85 0.00 12.56
N ASP A 87 16.47 0.40 13.68
CA ASP A 87 16.70 -0.50 14.82
C ASP A 87 15.42 -0.83 15.58
N GLN A 88 14.40 0.00 15.36
CA GLN A 88 13.10 -0.16 15.96
C GLN A 88 12.29 -1.20 15.15
N VAL A 89 12.13 -1.02 13.84
CA VAL A 89 11.11 -1.76 13.06
C VAL A 89 11.31 -3.29 12.96
N CYS A 90 12.53 -3.81 13.10
CA CYS A 90 12.84 -5.23 12.91
C CYS A 90 13.80 -5.79 13.98
N SER A 91 13.53 -5.49 15.25
CA SER A 91 14.40 -5.92 16.36
C SER A 91 14.46 -7.45 16.49
N GLY A 92 15.67 -8.01 16.38
CA GLY A 92 15.91 -9.46 16.53
C GLY A 92 15.77 -10.28 15.23
N GLU A 93 15.32 -9.67 14.13
CA GLU A 93 15.14 -10.36 12.85
C GLU A 93 16.34 -10.16 11.91
N VAL A 94 16.74 -11.24 11.23
CA VAL A 94 17.86 -11.18 10.26
C VAL A 94 17.37 -10.77 8.87
N MET A 95 16.11 -11.07 8.54
CA MET A 95 15.49 -10.86 7.23
C MET A 95 14.03 -10.43 7.38
N CYS A 96 13.81 -9.14 7.62
CA CYS A 96 12.49 -8.52 7.76
C CYS A 96 11.99 -8.03 6.39
N SER A 97 12.89 -7.40 5.62
CA SER A 97 12.60 -6.78 4.32
C SER A 97 11.46 -5.76 4.38
N VAL A 98 11.46 -4.92 5.43
CA VAL A 98 10.39 -3.95 5.67
C VAL A 98 10.36 -2.86 4.60
N GLY A 99 9.16 -2.41 4.26
CA GLY A 99 8.95 -1.39 3.24
C GLY A 99 8.96 -1.97 1.82
N VAL A 100 8.63 -3.26 1.67
CA VAL A 100 8.27 -3.83 0.36
C VAL A 100 7.01 -3.16 -0.19
N SER A 101 6.09 -2.83 0.71
CA SER A 101 4.92 -1.97 0.53
C SER A 101 4.82 -1.03 1.71
N ALA A 102 4.18 0.12 1.51
CA ALA A 102 4.03 1.14 2.53
C ALA A 102 2.79 1.98 2.29
N SER A 103 2.14 2.38 3.38
CA SER A 103 1.04 3.33 3.41
C SER A 103 1.32 4.38 4.49
N ILE A 104 0.90 5.61 4.25
CA ILE A 104 1.03 6.73 5.18
C ILE A 104 -0.30 7.46 5.29
N SER A 105 -0.77 7.69 6.50
CA SER A 105 -1.90 8.57 6.78
C SER A 105 -1.46 9.78 7.60
N GLN A 106 -2.40 10.64 7.99
CA GLN A 106 -2.08 11.89 8.69
C GLN A 106 -1.36 11.67 10.02
N THR A 107 -1.57 10.52 10.66
CA THR A 107 -1.05 10.26 12.01
C THR A 107 -0.06 9.13 12.08
N GLN A 108 0.02 8.27 11.05
CA GLN A 108 0.72 7.00 11.14
C GLN A 108 1.31 6.52 9.82
N VAL A 109 2.29 5.63 9.93
CA VAL A 109 2.90 4.90 8.81
C VAL A 109 2.69 3.42 9.02
N VAL A 110 2.31 2.71 7.96
CA VAL A 110 2.14 1.26 7.97
C VAL A 110 3.05 0.66 6.90
N LEU A 111 3.89 -0.31 7.29
CA LEU A 111 4.90 -0.91 6.43
C LEU A 111 4.64 -2.41 6.30
N GLY A 112 4.70 -2.92 5.07
CA GLY A 112 4.70 -4.36 4.79
C GLY A 112 6.08 -4.97 5.03
N SER A 113 6.11 -6.10 5.72
CA SER A 113 7.30 -6.86 6.07
C SER A 113 7.04 -8.36 5.85
N PRO A 114 7.34 -8.92 4.67
CA PRO A 114 7.01 -10.30 4.34
C PRO A 114 7.92 -11.31 5.05
N GLY A 115 9.09 -10.87 5.51
CA GLY A 115 10.07 -11.73 6.19
C GLY A 115 9.89 -11.79 7.72
N SER A 116 9.04 -10.92 8.29
CA SER A 116 8.80 -10.91 9.73
C SER A 116 7.99 -12.13 10.18
N TYR A 117 8.41 -12.76 11.28
CA TYR A 117 7.73 -13.93 11.85
C TYR A 117 6.78 -13.55 12.99
N ASP A 118 6.93 -12.37 13.57
CA ASP A 118 6.03 -11.89 14.61
C ASP A 118 4.89 -11.08 13.96
N CYS A 119 3.72 -11.71 13.85
CA CYS A 119 2.49 -11.07 13.34
C CYS A 119 2.00 -9.93 14.27
N HIS A 120 2.63 -9.77 15.42
CA HIS A 120 2.35 -8.74 16.40
C HIS A 120 3.43 -7.65 16.37
N GLN A 121 3.08 -6.58 15.65
CA GLN A 121 3.20 -5.23 16.18
C GLN A 121 4.46 -4.92 16.99
N LEU A 122 5.49 -4.46 16.29
CA LEU A 122 6.44 -3.56 16.93
C LEU A 122 5.80 -2.17 17.02
N ILE A 123 5.12 -1.95 18.15
CA ILE A 123 4.57 -0.65 18.56
C ILE A 123 5.75 0.21 18.96
N PHE A 124 6.10 1.19 18.13
CA PHE A 124 6.95 2.29 18.57
C PHE A 124 6.09 3.41 19.16
N PRO A 125 6.63 4.26 20.05
CA PRO A 125 5.91 5.39 20.66
C PRO A 125 5.39 6.47 19.68
N PHE A 126 5.36 6.21 18.37
CA PHE A 126 5.35 7.22 17.32
C PHE A 126 4.50 6.87 16.09
N ASN A 127 3.50 5.99 16.23
CA ASN A 127 2.54 5.67 15.15
C ASN A 127 3.14 5.01 13.89
N VAL A 128 4.19 4.21 14.03
CA VAL A 128 4.69 3.35 12.93
C VAL A 128 4.34 1.90 13.22
N PHE A 129 3.73 1.23 12.24
CA PHE A 129 3.28 -0.16 12.32
C PHE A 129 3.94 -1.00 11.23
N SER A 130 4.50 -2.14 11.62
CA SER A 130 4.93 -3.18 10.69
C SER A 130 3.89 -4.30 10.66
N VAL A 131 3.48 -4.71 9.46
CA VAL A 131 2.53 -5.81 9.25
C VAL A 131 3.15 -6.86 8.33
N VAL A 132 2.78 -8.12 8.55
CA VAL A 132 3.19 -9.19 7.64
C VAL A 132 2.42 -9.05 6.34
N GLY A 133 3.13 -9.06 5.21
CA GLY A 133 2.54 -9.00 3.88
C GLY A 133 3.46 -8.41 2.82
N TYR A 134 3.13 -8.69 1.58
CA TYR A 134 3.69 -8.06 0.39
C TYR A 134 2.97 -6.77 0.02
N SER A 135 1.67 -6.66 0.29
CA SER A 135 0.87 -5.47 0.04
C SER A 135 0.25 -4.94 1.32
N VAL A 136 0.15 -3.61 1.42
CA VAL A 136 -0.54 -2.94 2.51
C VAL A 136 -1.25 -1.70 2.00
N ILE A 137 -2.49 -1.50 2.45
CA ILE A 137 -3.23 -0.25 2.27
C ILE A 137 -3.90 0.15 3.58
N GLN A 138 -4.11 1.45 3.74
CA GLN A 138 -5.02 1.99 4.73
C GLN A 138 -6.26 2.50 4.01
N ALA A 139 -7.43 2.15 4.51
CA ALA A 139 -8.68 2.64 3.96
C ALA A 139 -9.70 2.90 5.07
N GLU A 140 -10.46 3.97 4.87
CA GLU A 140 -11.59 4.33 5.71
C GLU A 140 -12.84 3.57 5.26
N ARG A 141 -13.83 3.47 6.15
CA ARG A 141 -15.17 2.92 5.81
C ARG A 141 -15.14 1.48 5.28
N LEU A 142 -14.14 0.68 5.65
CA LEU A 142 -14.07 -0.77 5.35
C LEU A 142 -14.79 -1.59 6.42
N LEU A 143 -14.26 -1.61 7.65
CA LEU A 143 -14.88 -2.31 8.79
C LEU A 143 -15.60 -1.36 9.77
N SER A 144 -15.28 -0.08 9.71
CA SER A 144 -15.85 0.98 10.56
C SER A 144 -15.87 2.29 9.78
N GLN A 145 -16.90 3.11 9.98
CA GLN A 145 -16.97 4.46 9.39
C GLN A 145 -16.06 5.47 10.09
N GLN A 146 -15.60 5.18 11.30
CA GLN A 146 -14.84 6.13 12.13
C GLN A 146 -13.37 5.76 12.27
N VAL A 147 -13.02 4.49 12.04
CA VAL A 147 -11.69 3.96 12.32
C VAL A 147 -11.09 3.43 11.02
N GLU A 148 -9.87 3.88 10.69
CA GLU A 148 -9.09 3.36 9.58
C GLU A 148 -8.87 1.85 9.73
N THR A 149 -9.09 1.13 8.62
CA THR A 149 -8.78 -0.29 8.51
C THR A 149 -7.47 -0.44 7.75
N ILE A 150 -6.58 -1.26 8.28
CA ILE A 150 -5.37 -1.70 7.61
C ILE A 150 -5.66 -3.03 6.94
N VAL A 151 -5.36 -3.10 5.65
CA VAL A 151 -5.52 -4.31 4.84
C VAL A 151 -4.14 -4.79 4.42
N THR A 152 -3.83 -6.05 4.70
CA THR A 152 -2.54 -6.67 4.37
C THR A 152 -2.75 -8.12 3.95
N ASP A 153 -1.85 -8.67 3.13
CA ASP A 153 -1.89 -10.08 2.78
C ASP A 153 -1.07 -10.96 3.73
N ALA A 154 -1.53 -12.18 3.91
CA ALA A 154 -0.81 -13.21 4.65
C ALA A 154 -1.12 -14.58 4.05
N ARG A 155 -0.11 -15.20 3.41
CA ARG A 155 -0.15 -16.61 2.99
C ARG A 155 -1.40 -16.98 2.15
N GLY A 156 -1.72 -16.18 1.13
CA GLY A 156 -2.88 -16.42 0.25
C GLY A 156 -4.22 -16.03 0.88
N SER A 157 -4.19 -15.17 1.89
CA SER A 157 -5.36 -14.54 2.48
C SER A 157 -5.12 -13.04 2.64
N VAL A 158 -6.19 -12.27 2.74
CA VAL A 158 -6.17 -10.84 3.06
C VAL A 158 -6.79 -10.64 4.44
N MET A 159 -6.05 -9.98 5.32
CA MET A 159 -6.45 -9.65 6.68
C MET A 159 -6.86 -8.19 6.76
N LEU A 160 -8.03 -7.93 7.34
CA LEU A 160 -8.53 -6.60 7.62
C LEU A 160 -8.43 -6.37 9.13
N ALA A 161 -7.61 -5.40 9.52
CA ALA A 161 -7.33 -5.09 10.91
C ALA A 161 -7.75 -3.65 11.25
N LEU A 162 -8.48 -3.49 12.34
CA LEU A 162 -8.79 -2.17 12.90
C LEU A 162 -7.67 -1.76 13.84
N LYS A 163 -7.28 -0.48 13.76
CA LYS A 163 -6.44 0.13 14.78
C LYS A 163 -7.29 0.48 16.00
N HIS A 164 -6.97 -0.12 17.13
CA HIS A 164 -7.55 0.22 18.43
C HIS A 164 -6.44 0.53 19.42
N LEU A 165 -6.28 1.82 19.76
CA LEU A 165 -5.14 2.35 20.52
C LEU A 165 -3.83 1.95 19.83
N ASP A 166 -2.95 1.27 20.56
CA ASP A 166 -1.68 0.77 20.07
C ASP A 166 -1.79 -0.66 19.50
N ARG A 167 -2.99 -1.22 19.33
CA ARG A 167 -3.19 -2.61 18.87
C ARG A 167 -3.91 -2.72 17.53
N LEU A 168 -3.46 -3.67 16.70
CA LEU A 168 -4.13 -4.09 15.48
C LEU A 168 -4.99 -5.29 15.81
N LEU A 169 -6.29 -5.13 15.69
CA LEU A 169 -7.27 -6.17 15.94
C LEU A 169 -7.76 -6.68 14.59
N ILE A 170 -7.44 -7.93 14.26
CA ILE A 170 -7.95 -8.57 13.05
C ILE A 170 -9.46 -8.71 13.18
N GLY A 171 -10.19 -7.95 12.36
CA GLY A 171 -11.66 -8.00 12.30
C GLY A 171 -12.14 -9.10 11.36
N GLN A 172 -11.48 -9.26 10.20
CA GLN A 172 -11.87 -10.24 9.19
C GLN A 172 -10.66 -10.78 8.43
N THR A 173 -10.78 -12.00 7.92
CA THR A 173 -9.80 -12.61 7.00
C THR A 173 -10.53 -13.24 5.81
N LEU A 174 -10.17 -12.81 4.61
CA LEU A 174 -10.67 -13.34 3.35
C LEU A 174 -9.63 -14.28 2.75
N ARG A 175 -10.01 -15.52 2.43
CA ARG A 175 -9.07 -16.53 1.93
C ARG A 175 -9.22 -16.68 0.42
N GLY A 176 -8.09 -16.73 -0.27
CA GLY A 176 -8.05 -17.01 -1.71
C GLY A 176 -8.51 -18.44 -2.02
N GLU A 177 -9.11 -18.61 -3.20
CA GLU A 177 -9.64 -19.88 -3.68
C GLU A 177 -8.54 -20.91 -4.02
N GLN A 178 -7.42 -20.45 -4.59
CA GLN A 178 -6.38 -21.30 -5.16
C GLN A 178 -5.02 -21.06 -4.50
N THR A 179 -4.40 -22.13 -4.00
CA THR A 179 -3.02 -22.10 -3.47
C THR A 179 -2.04 -21.73 -4.58
N GLY A 180 -1.09 -20.84 -4.27
CA GLY A 180 -0.09 -20.40 -5.24
C GLY A 180 -0.59 -19.34 -6.24
N SER A 181 -1.85 -18.91 -6.14
CA SER A 181 -2.38 -17.79 -6.95
C SER A 181 -1.83 -16.41 -6.57
N TYR A 182 -1.17 -16.34 -5.41
CA TYR A 182 -0.74 -15.08 -4.77
C TYR A 182 -1.92 -14.14 -4.49
N PHE A 183 -3.06 -14.68 -4.08
CA PHE A 183 -4.18 -13.89 -3.58
C PHE A 183 -3.74 -12.94 -2.46
N GLY A 184 -4.01 -11.64 -2.64
CA GLY A 184 -3.53 -10.57 -1.75
C GLY A 184 -2.27 -9.87 -2.25
N ASN A 185 -1.73 -10.23 -3.41
CA ASN A 185 -0.50 -9.58 -3.90
C ASN A 185 -0.65 -8.08 -4.18
N ALA A 186 -1.85 -7.67 -4.61
CA ALA A 186 -2.25 -6.29 -4.73
C ALA A 186 -3.64 -6.14 -4.09
N VAL A 187 -3.86 -5.05 -3.37
CA VAL A 187 -5.14 -4.74 -2.73
C VAL A 187 -5.47 -3.28 -2.98
N ALA A 188 -6.74 -2.99 -3.22
CA ALA A 188 -7.27 -1.64 -3.31
C ALA A 188 -8.65 -1.59 -2.64
N ALA A 189 -9.01 -0.43 -2.10
CA ALA A 189 -10.31 -0.21 -1.50
C ALA A 189 -10.90 1.10 -2.04
N ALA A 190 -12.19 1.04 -2.39
CA ALA A 190 -12.97 2.16 -2.88
C ALA A 190 -14.46 1.82 -2.83
N ASP A 191 -15.31 2.82 -2.71
CA ASP A 191 -16.76 2.68 -2.75
C ASP A 191 -17.21 2.58 -4.23
N LEU A 192 -17.59 1.37 -4.67
CA LEU A 192 -17.89 1.05 -6.08
C LEU A 192 -19.38 1.20 -6.40
N ASP A 193 -20.27 1.09 -5.41
CA ASP A 193 -21.71 1.24 -5.57
C ASP A 193 -22.28 2.52 -4.91
N ASN A 194 -21.41 3.35 -4.33
CA ASN A 194 -21.71 4.62 -3.71
C ASN A 194 -22.71 4.49 -2.55
N ASP A 195 -22.58 3.41 -1.76
CA ASP A 195 -23.38 3.16 -0.55
C ASP A 195 -22.78 3.81 0.71
N GLY A 196 -21.59 4.41 0.57
CA GLY A 196 -20.86 5.06 1.65
C GLY A 196 -19.93 4.11 2.42
N TRP A 197 -19.80 2.85 2.02
CA TRP A 197 -18.80 1.90 2.48
C TRP A 197 -17.78 1.62 1.38
N SER A 198 -16.52 1.48 1.77
CA SER A 198 -15.48 1.09 0.83
C SER A 198 -15.59 -0.41 0.55
N ASP A 199 -15.63 -0.79 -0.73
CA ASP A 199 -15.47 -2.15 -1.20
C ASP A 199 -13.99 -2.53 -1.29
N LEU A 200 -13.73 -3.82 -1.52
CA LEU A 200 -12.37 -4.35 -1.56
C LEU A 200 -12.11 -5.10 -2.86
N LEU A 201 -11.01 -4.74 -3.53
CA LEU A 201 -10.47 -5.46 -4.67
C LEU A 201 -9.17 -6.17 -4.27
N VAL A 202 -9.05 -7.44 -4.63
CA VAL A 202 -7.89 -8.28 -4.30
C VAL A 202 -7.34 -8.95 -5.55
N GLY A 203 -6.07 -8.69 -5.86
CA GLY A 203 -5.34 -9.30 -6.95
C GLY A 203 -4.79 -10.69 -6.63
N ALA A 204 -4.82 -11.57 -7.63
CA ALA A 204 -4.23 -12.90 -7.63
C ALA A 204 -3.54 -13.17 -8.98
N PRO A 205 -2.36 -12.56 -9.24
CA PRO A 205 -1.73 -12.55 -10.57
C PRO A 205 -1.36 -13.93 -11.10
N PHE A 206 -1.16 -14.91 -10.22
CA PHE A 206 -0.83 -16.28 -10.60
C PHE A 206 -2.02 -17.23 -10.54
N TYR A 207 -3.24 -16.71 -10.40
CA TYR A 207 -4.44 -17.53 -10.60
C TYR A 207 -4.41 -18.16 -11.99
N PHE A 208 -4.72 -19.46 -12.07
CA PHE A 208 -4.66 -20.16 -13.34
C PHE A 208 -5.80 -21.18 -13.48
N HIS A 209 -6.41 -21.20 -14.67
CA HIS A 209 -7.37 -22.22 -15.05
C HIS A 209 -7.13 -22.69 -16.48
N ARG A 210 -6.51 -23.88 -16.64
CA ARG A 210 -6.02 -24.39 -17.93
C ARG A 210 -7.11 -24.50 -19.00
N GLN A 211 -8.28 -25.02 -18.66
CA GLN A 211 -9.35 -25.27 -19.65
C GLN A 211 -10.03 -23.99 -20.15
N GLN A 212 -9.93 -22.90 -19.39
CA GLN A 212 -10.58 -21.62 -19.73
C GLN A 212 -9.57 -20.60 -20.27
N GLU A 213 -8.30 -21.01 -20.44
CA GLU A 213 -7.19 -20.13 -20.85
C GLU A 213 -7.11 -18.85 -19.99
N VAL A 214 -7.29 -19.00 -18.67
CA VAL A 214 -7.25 -17.89 -17.71
C VAL A 214 -5.88 -17.79 -17.07
N GLY A 215 -5.36 -16.56 -16.96
CA GLY A 215 -4.12 -16.23 -16.26
C GLY A 215 -4.24 -14.92 -15.50
N GLY A 216 -4.26 -15.01 -14.18
CA GLY A 216 -4.50 -13.90 -13.27
C GLY A 216 -5.99 -13.62 -13.01
N ALA A 217 -6.30 -13.14 -11.82
CA ALA A 217 -7.64 -12.78 -11.40
C ALA A 217 -7.64 -11.55 -10.46
N VAL A 218 -8.76 -10.84 -10.44
CA VAL A 218 -9.10 -9.83 -9.43
C VAL A 218 -10.44 -10.20 -8.83
N TYR A 219 -10.48 -10.26 -7.52
CA TYR A 219 -11.65 -10.59 -6.72
C TYR A 219 -12.24 -9.30 -6.18
N VAL A 220 -13.53 -9.09 -6.39
CA VAL A 220 -14.27 -7.93 -5.89
C VAL A 220 -15.17 -8.40 -4.76
N TYR A 221 -15.02 -7.77 -3.60
CA TYR A 221 -15.84 -7.98 -2.42
C TYR A 221 -16.63 -6.71 -2.15
N MET A 222 -17.93 -6.75 -2.42
CA MET A 222 -18.84 -5.67 -2.05
C MET A 222 -19.03 -5.66 -0.53
N ASN A 223 -18.99 -4.47 0.05
CA ASN A 223 -19.16 -4.28 1.47
C ASN A 223 -20.65 -4.36 1.83
N ALA A 224 -20.96 -5.00 2.95
CA ALA A 224 -22.32 -5.11 3.49
C ALA A 224 -22.39 -4.44 4.88
N GLY A 225 -22.15 -3.13 4.91
CA GLY A 225 -22.27 -2.35 6.15
C GLY A 225 -21.16 -2.61 7.17
N GLY A 226 -19.91 -2.68 6.71
CA GLY A 226 -18.72 -2.88 7.54
C GLY A 226 -18.25 -4.34 7.61
N ARG A 227 -18.71 -5.19 6.70
CA ARG A 227 -18.44 -6.64 6.71
C ARG A 227 -18.43 -7.15 5.28
N PHE A 228 -17.59 -8.14 5.01
CA PHE A 228 -17.54 -8.80 3.69
C PHE A 228 -18.09 -10.22 3.76
N ASP A 229 -18.71 -10.69 2.69
CA ASP A 229 -18.95 -12.12 2.52
C ASP A 229 -17.60 -12.85 2.31
N PRO A 230 -17.38 -14.05 2.88
CA PRO A 230 -16.20 -14.85 2.55
C PRO A 230 -16.05 -15.17 1.05
N GLN A 231 -17.14 -15.19 0.29
CA GLN A 231 -17.16 -15.34 -1.15
C GLN A 231 -17.11 -13.97 -1.86
N PRO A 232 -16.33 -13.85 -2.94
CA PRO A 232 -16.30 -12.62 -3.74
C PRO A 232 -17.65 -12.42 -4.42
N SER A 233 -18.08 -11.16 -4.52
CA SER A 233 -19.28 -10.78 -5.27
C SER A 233 -19.06 -10.95 -6.77
N VAL A 234 -17.86 -10.60 -7.26
CA VAL A 234 -17.45 -10.74 -8.66
C VAL A 234 -16.00 -11.21 -8.75
N VAL A 235 -15.67 -12.03 -9.74
CA VAL A 235 -14.28 -12.40 -10.07
C VAL A 235 -14.00 -12.02 -11.51
N LEU A 236 -13.11 -11.05 -11.68
CA LEU A 236 -12.58 -10.64 -12.98
C LEU A 236 -11.39 -11.51 -13.34
N ARG A 237 -11.38 -12.09 -14.54
CA ARG A 237 -10.36 -13.05 -14.98
C ARG A 237 -9.63 -12.53 -16.19
N GLY A 238 -8.29 -12.62 -16.16
CA GLY A 238 -7.44 -12.22 -17.26
C GLY A 238 -7.13 -13.36 -18.23
N PRO A 239 -6.70 -13.05 -19.46
CA PRO A 239 -6.19 -14.04 -20.40
C PRO A 239 -4.96 -14.78 -19.87
N ALA A 240 -4.72 -16.00 -20.37
CA ALA A 240 -3.54 -16.79 -20.05
C ALA A 240 -2.24 -15.99 -20.21
N GLY A 241 -1.36 -16.08 -19.21
CA GLY A 241 -0.06 -15.39 -19.22
C GLY A 241 -0.12 -13.87 -19.04
N SER A 242 -1.29 -13.28 -18.80
CA SER A 242 -1.42 -11.82 -18.66
C SER A 242 -0.92 -11.29 -17.30
N ALA A 243 -0.89 -12.16 -16.28
CA ALA A 243 -0.70 -11.78 -14.88
C ALA A 243 -1.72 -10.73 -14.40
N PHE A 244 -2.96 -10.86 -14.84
CA PHE A 244 -4.05 -9.95 -14.44
C PHE A 244 -4.22 -9.93 -12.91
N GLY A 245 -4.34 -8.73 -12.33
CA GLY A 245 -4.32 -8.54 -10.87
C GLY A 245 -2.93 -8.39 -10.25
N MET A 246 -1.88 -8.20 -11.06
CA MET A 246 -0.53 -7.87 -10.57
C MET A 246 -0.46 -6.49 -9.89
N ALA A 247 -1.27 -5.55 -10.35
CA ALA A 247 -1.50 -4.28 -9.68
C ALA A 247 -2.97 -3.90 -9.80
N VAL A 248 -3.53 -3.41 -8.69
CA VAL A 248 -4.91 -2.97 -8.56
C VAL A 248 -4.90 -1.67 -7.76
N CYS A 249 -5.61 -0.68 -8.24
CA CYS A 249 -5.46 0.70 -7.78
C CYS A 249 -6.81 1.39 -7.91
N ALA A 250 -7.25 2.01 -6.82
CA ALA A 250 -8.37 2.93 -6.82
C ALA A 250 -7.86 4.30 -7.29
N THR A 251 -8.28 4.72 -8.48
CA THR A 251 -8.10 6.09 -8.98
C THR A 251 -9.42 6.79 -8.85
N GLY A 252 -9.49 8.07 -8.50
CA GLY A 252 -10.75 8.82 -8.34
C GLY A 252 -11.82 8.56 -9.43
N ASP A 253 -13.05 9.07 -9.29
CA ASP A 253 -14.00 9.11 -10.43
C ASP A 253 -13.40 9.90 -11.61
N LEU A 254 -12.88 9.20 -12.64
CA LEU A 254 -12.18 9.78 -13.80
C LEU A 254 -13.15 10.11 -14.92
N ASN A 255 -14.18 9.31 -15.10
CA ASN A 255 -15.14 9.47 -16.21
C ASN A 255 -16.27 10.46 -15.87
N GLN A 256 -16.37 10.92 -14.62
CA GLN A 256 -17.35 11.88 -14.12
C GLN A 256 -18.79 11.44 -14.38
N ASP A 257 -19.06 10.13 -14.41
CA ASP A 257 -20.38 9.59 -14.75
C ASP A 257 -21.40 9.69 -13.61
N GLY A 258 -20.98 10.18 -12.44
CA GLY A 258 -21.88 10.46 -11.34
C GLY A 258 -22.31 9.23 -10.57
N PHE A 259 -21.45 8.20 -10.44
CA PHE A 259 -21.35 7.44 -9.19
C PHE A 259 -20.87 8.35 -8.03
N GLN A 260 -21.66 9.40 -7.80
CA GLN A 260 -21.64 10.45 -6.78
C GLN A 260 -23.09 10.87 -6.54
N GLY A 261 -23.69 10.43 -5.43
CA GLY A 261 -24.91 11.06 -4.93
C GLY A 261 -24.58 12.46 -4.39
N GLU A 262 -25.47 13.44 -4.63
CA GLU A 262 -25.40 14.80 -4.07
C GLU A 262 -25.33 14.80 -2.53
N ASN A 263 -24.15 14.59 -1.94
CA ASN A 263 -23.77 15.11 -0.62
C ASN A 263 -22.29 14.82 -0.32
N ARG A 264 -21.52 15.89 -0.21
CA ARG A 264 -20.10 15.87 0.19
C ARG A 264 -19.94 15.35 1.63
N THR A 265 -19.73 14.06 1.78
CA THR A 265 -19.08 13.48 2.98
C THR A 265 -18.11 12.36 2.58
N SER A 266 -16.84 12.71 2.48
CA SER A 266 -15.60 11.94 2.71
C SER A 266 -15.46 10.46 2.27
N GLY A 267 -16.13 10.01 1.21
CA GLY A 267 -15.71 8.81 0.47
C GLY A 267 -15.00 9.25 -0.80
N THR A 268 -13.80 8.76 -1.09
CA THR A 268 -13.17 8.98 -2.40
C THR A 268 -13.73 7.95 -3.38
N PRO A 269 -14.55 8.34 -4.38
CA PRO A 269 -15.05 7.43 -5.41
C PRO A 269 -13.87 6.93 -6.25
N ALA A 270 -13.93 5.74 -6.85
CA ALA A 270 -12.81 5.28 -7.67
C ALA A 270 -13.14 4.48 -8.94
N ASP A 271 -12.62 4.95 -10.08
CA ASP A 271 -12.24 4.10 -11.20
C ASP A 271 -11.02 3.23 -10.84
N TRP A 272 -10.68 2.25 -11.68
CA TRP A 272 -9.53 1.39 -11.42
C TRP A 272 -8.65 1.15 -12.64
N PHE A 273 -7.35 1.09 -12.37
CA PHE A 273 -6.37 0.63 -13.34
C PHE A 273 -5.83 -0.75 -12.97
N PHE A 274 -5.77 -1.62 -13.98
CA PHE A 274 -5.05 -2.88 -13.91
C PHE A 274 -3.72 -2.73 -14.63
N GLY A 275 -2.62 -2.77 -13.87
CA GLY A 275 -1.27 -2.57 -14.38
C GLY A 275 -0.38 -3.79 -14.21
N ARG A 276 0.77 -3.79 -14.91
CA ARG A 276 1.88 -4.72 -14.64
C ARG A 276 2.85 -4.21 -13.57
N HIS A 277 2.68 -2.97 -13.10
CA HIS A 277 3.55 -2.31 -12.14
C HIS A 277 2.75 -1.80 -10.93
N HIS A 278 3.35 -1.88 -9.74
CA HIS A 278 2.75 -1.50 -8.45
C HIS A 278 2.26 -0.04 -8.53
N CYS A 279 1.00 0.21 -8.13
CA CYS A 279 0.52 1.58 -8.06
C CYS A 279 1.05 2.24 -6.80
N SER A 280 1.71 3.38 -7.01
CA SER A 280 1.99 4.33 -5.95
C SER A 280 0.83 5.34 -5.95
N ALA A 281 0.28 5.64 -4.78
CA ALA A 281 -0.82 6.60 -4.64
C ALA A 281 -0.45 7.94 -5.31
N GLU A 282 -1.22 8.33 -6.32
CA GLU A 282 -1.10 9.65 -6.93
C GLU A 282 -1.74 10.69 -6.01
N VAL A 283 -1.01 11.78 -5.77
CA VAL A 283 -1.54 13.00 -5.16
C VAL A 283 -2.44 13.66 -6.22
N ASN A 284 -3.75 13.53 -6.07
CA ASN A 284 -4.69 14.39 -6.78
C ASN A 284 -4.53 15.83 -6.26
N ASN A 285 -3.68 16.61 -6.92
CA ASN A 285 -3.70 18.06 -6.79
C ASN A 285 -4.65 18.64 -7.85
N SER A 286 -5.93 18.25 -7.81
CA SER A 286 -6.96 18.93 -8.59
C SER A 286 -7.39 20.19 -7.85
N THR A 287 -6.51 21.21 -7.82
CA THR A 287 -7.03 22.57 -7.83
C THR A 287 -7.73 22.72 -9.16
N GLN A 288 -9.06 22.67 -9.19
CA GLN A 288 -9.82 23.10 -10.35
C GLN A 288 -9.41 24.54 -10.67
N GLN A 289 -8.50 24.72 -11.63
CA GLN A 289 -8.44 25.96 -12.38
C GLN A 289 -9.75 26.03 -13.17
N LYS A 290 -10.73 26.76 -12.62
CA LYS A 290 -11.75 27.40 -13.43
C LYS A 290 -11.01 28.28 -14.44
N GLN A 291 -10.84 27.79 -15.67
CA GLN A 291 -10.67 28.67 -16.80
C GLN A 291 -12.03 29.32 -17.05
N GLN A 292 -12.13 30.62 -16.73
CA GLN A 292 -13.08 31.53 -17.33
C GLN A 292 -12.62 31.87 -18.76
#